data_AF-A0A3N4JDT3-F1
#
_entry.id   AF-A0A3N4JDT3-F1
#
_cell.length_a   1.000
_cell.length_b   1.000
_cell.length_c   1.000
_cell.angle_alpha   90.00
_cell.angle_beta   90.00
_cell.angle_gamma   90.00
#
_symmetry.space_group_name_H-M   'P 1'
#
loop_
_entity.id
_entity.type
_entity.pdbx_description
1 polymer ?
#
loop_
_entity_poly.entity_id
_entity_poly.type
_entity_poly.pdbx_seq_one_letter_code
_entity_poly.pdbx_strand_id
1 'polypeptide(L)' 'VEWGFGKVIQIFAFLGFKYGLKTGLSPITTWYFTGVLLTNCHTYYYGSNTTTPFGCATACIEEYLS' A
#
# COMPACT_ATOMS: atom_id res chain seq x y z
N VAL A 1 -3.56 -11.63 5.77
CA VAL A 1 -2.79 -10.42 6.16
C VAL A 1 -1.56 -10.20 5.28
N GLU A 2 -0.91 -11.27 4.80
CA GLU A 2 0.32 -11.21 3.98
C GLU A 2 0.16 -10.56 2.59
N TRP A 3 -1.05 -10.54 2.03
CA TRP A 3 -1.32 -9.98 0.70
C TRP A 3 -1.08 -8.46 0.63
N GLY A 4 -1.43 -7.72 1.68
CA GLY A 4 -1.20 -6.27 1.74
C GLY A 4 0.30 -5.94 1.80
N PHE A 5 1.04 -6.67 2.64
CA PHE A 5 2.49 -6.54 2.76
C PHE A 5 3.21 -6.85 1.44
N GLY A 6 2.81 -7.95 0.78
CA GLY A 6 3.34 -8.32 -0.53
C GLY A 6 3.10 -7.23 -1.58
N LYS A 7 1.89 -6.67 -1.64
CA LYS A 7 1.56 -5.60 -2.61
C LYS A 7 2.38 -4.32 -2.37
N VAL A 8 2.56 -3.92 -1.11
CA VAL A 8 3.39 -2.76 -0.75
C VAL A 8 4.83 -2.96 -1.21
N ILE A 9 5.43 -4.12 -0.97
CA ILE A 9 6.81 -4.40 -1.40
C ILE A 9 6.91 -4.54 -2.94
N GLN A 10 5.86 -5.02 -3.63
CA GLN A 10 5.87 -5.06 -5.09
C GLN A 10 5.84 -3.66 -5.72
N ILE A 11 5.04 -2.74 -5.16
CA ILE A 11 4.94 -1.35 -5.65
C ILE A 11 6.16 -0.53 -5.21
N PHE A 12 6.60 -0.73 -3.97
CA PHE A 12 7.69 0.00 -3.33
C PHE A 12 8.81 -0.96 -2.94
N ALA A 13 9.53 -1.50 -3.93
CA ALA A 13 10.57 -2.51 -3.72
C ALA A 13 11.62 -2.09 -2.68
N PHE A 14 11.95 -0.80 -2.58
CA PHE A 14 12.90 -0.27 -1.59
C PHE A 14 12.45 -0.43 -0.13
N LEU A 15 11.16 -0.65 0.13
CA LEU A 15 10.64 -1.01 1.46
C LEU A 15 10.89 -2.49 1.83
N GLY A 16 11.38 -3.29 0.88
CA GLY A 16 11.81 -4.66 1.12
C GLY A 16 13.12 -4.71 1.90
N PHE A 17 13.18 -5.64 2.87
CA PHE A 17 14.36 -5.88 3.73
C PHE A 17 15.66 -6.13 2.94
N LYS A 18 15.55 -6.57 1.68
CA LYS A 18 16.66 -6.85 0.76
C LYS A 18 17.49 -5.61 0.37
N TYR A 19 16.96 -4.39 0.57
CA TYR A 19 17.62 -3.15 0.11
C TYR A 19 18.35 -2.37 1.21
N GLY A 20 18.68 -3.00 2.34
CA GLY A 20 19.55 -2.41 3.35
C GLY A 20 18.86 -1.39 4.27
N LEU A 21 17.58 -1.62 4.59
CA LEU A 21 16.86 -0.86 5.61
C LEU A 21 17.53 -1.06 6.97
N LYS A 22 18.19 -0.01 7.49
CA LYS A 22 18.92 -0.06 8.76
C LYS A 22 17.98 0.32 9.90
N THR A 23 17.54 -0.67 10.68
CA THR A 23 16.72 -0.46 11.89
C THR A 23 17.43 0.52 12.83
N GLY A 24 16.76 1.63 13.16
CA GLY A 24 17.30 2.70 14.04
C GLY A 24 18.08 3.82 13.33
N LEU A 25 18.42 3.67 12.04
CA LEU A 25 19.10 4.70 11.24
C LEU A 25 18.26 5.21 10.08
N SER A 26 17.23 4.46 9.70
CA SER A 26 16.28 4.82 8.65
C SER A 26 14.87 4.85 9.24
N PRO A 27 14.02 5.82 8.85
CA PRO A 27 12.63 5.89 9.28
C PRO A 27 11.75 4.88 8.51
N ILE A 28 12.10 3.61 8.62
CA ILE A 28 11.53 2.47 7.88
C ILE A 28 10.03 2.38 8.13
N THR A 29 9.63 2.53 9.38
CA THR A 29 8.23 2.49 9.81
C THR A 29 7.43 3.59 9.13
N THR A 30 7.95 4.82 9.08
CA THR A 30 7.29 5.96 8.42
C THR A 30 7.12 5.70 6.92
N TRP A 31 8.18 5.26 6.24
CA TRP A 31 8.11 4.96 4.81
C TRP A 31 7.15 3.80 4.51
N TYR A 32 7.10 2.80 5.39
CA TYR A 32 6.17 1.69 5.26
C TYR A 32 4.72 2.14 5.41
N PHE A 33 4.39 2.97 6.42
CA PHE A 33 3.04 3.52 6.57
C PHE A 33 2.63 4.40 5.37
N THR A 34 3.53 5.25 4.88
CA THR A 34 3.29 6.02 3.65
C THR A 34 3.08 5.09 2.44
N GLY A 35 3.88 4.03 2.30
CA GLY A 35 3.73 3.04 1.23
C GLY A 35 2.40 2.28 1.29
N VAL A 36 1.92 1.95 2.50
CA VAL A 36 0.59 1.34 2.72
C VAL A 36 -0.52 2.29 2.28
N LEU A 37 -0.46 3.55 2.71
CA LEU A 37 -1.45 4.57 2.34
C LEU A 37 -1.53 4.74 0.82
N LEU A 38 -0.38 4.91 0.16
CA LEU A 38 -0.31 5.04 -1.30
C LEU A 38 -0.75 3.77 -2.02
N THR A 39 -0.48 2.58 -1.46
CA THR A 39 -0.94 1.30 -2.03
C THR A 39 -2.48 1.18 -1.96
N ASN A 40 -3.09 1.67 -0.89
CA ASN A 40 -4.55 1.73 -0.78
C ASN A 40 -5.10 2.73 -1.79
N CYS A 41 -4.49 3.92 -1.92
CA CYS A 41 -4.88 4.92 -2.94
C CYS A 41 -4.76 4.36 -4.37
N HIS A 42 -3.67 3.66 -4.68
CA HIS A 42 -3.47 2.99 -5.96
C HIS A 42 -4.54 1.93 -6.23
N THR A 43 -5.00 1.22 -5.19
CA THR A 43 -6.07 0.22 -5.31
C THR A 43 -7.44 0.87 -5.60
N TYR A 44 -7.67 2.10 -5.11
CA TYR A 44 -8.84 2.90 -5.46
C TYR A 44 -8.80 3.37 -6.93
N TYR A 45 -7.66 3.86 -7.42
CA TYR A 45 -7.53 4.38 -8.80
C TYR A 45 -7.50 3.30 -9.89
N TYR A 46 -6.77 2.20 -9.65
CA TYR A 46 -6.59 1.13 -10.63
C TYR A 46 -7.52 -0.06 -10.40
N GLY A 47 -8.38 0.03 -9.38
CA GLY A 47 -9.24 -1.06 -8.93
C GLY A 47 -8.47 -2.19 -8.22
N SER A 48 -9.23 -3.10 -7.62
CA SER A 48 -8.71 -4.37 -7.14
C SER A 48 -9.43 -5.51 -7.85
N ASN A 49 -8.69 -6.56 -8.21
CA ASN A 49 -9.28 -7.82 -8.69
C ASN A 49 -10.24 -8.45 -7.66
N THR A 50 -10.15 -8.03 -6.39
CA THR A 50 -11.05 -8.46 -5.31
C THR A 50 -12.31 -7.61 -5.15
N THR A 51 -12.35 -6.37 -5.66
CA THR A 51 -13.51 -5.46 -5.49
C THR A 51 -14.49 -5.56 -6.66
N THR A 52 -13.97 -5.84 -7.86
CA THR A 52 -14.76 -6.01 -9.09
C THR A 52 -15.87 -7.07 -9.04
N PRO A 53 -15.74 -8.23 -8.34
CA PRO A 53 -16.82 -9.22 -8.30
C PRO A 53 -17.99 -8.85 -7.37
N PHE A 54 -17.84 -7.87 -6.47
CA PHE A 54 -18.87 -7.52 -5.49
C PHE A 54 -19.68 -6.26 -5.83
N GLY A 55 -19.40 -5.62 -6.97
CA GLY A 55 -20.13 -4.41 -7.40
C GLY A 55 -20.05 -3.24 -6.42
N CYS A 56 -19.09 -3.28 -5.47
CA CYS A 56 -18.89 -2.22 -4.51
C CYS A 56 -18.33 -1.02 -5.28
N ALA A 57 -19.14 0.03 -5.42
CA ALA A 57 -18.69 1.30 -5.96
C ALA A 57 -17.52 1.75 -5.10
N THR A 58 -16.33 1.77 -5.69
CA THR A 58 -15.11 2.30 -5.09
C THR A 58 -15.44 3.69 -4.54
N ALA A 59 -15.50 3.84 -3.21
CA ALA A 59 -15.68 5.14 -2.57
C ALA A 59 -14.66 6.12 -3.17
N CYS A 60 -15.00 7.39 -3.36
CA CYS A 60 -14.02 8.34 -3.90
C CYS A 60 -12.81 8.38 -2.97
N ILE A 61 -11.61 8.51 -3.55
CA ILE A 61 -10.34 8.62 -2.80
C ILE A 61 -10.42 9.68 -1.68
N GLU A 62 -11.19 10.74 -1.91
CA GLU A 62 -11.49 11.82 -0.97
C GLU A 62 -12.15 11.32 0.32
N GLU A 63 -13.06 10.34 0.24
CA GLU A 63 -13.71 9.76 1.42
C GLU A 63 -12.76 8.84 2.20
N TYR A 64 -11.76 8.27 1.53
CA TYR A 64 -10.72 7.47 2.19
C TYR A 64 -9.65 8.34 2.89
N LEU A 65 -9.44 9.56 2.40
CA LEU A 65 -8.41 10.49 2.90
C LEU A 65 -8.93 11.56 3.87
N SER A 66 -10.26 11.67 4.03
CA SER A 66 -10.90 12.57 5.01
C SER A 66 -10.80 12.05 6.44
#